data_AF-A0A9W3AAE3-F1
#
_entry.id   AF-A0A9W3AAE3-F1
#
_cell.length_a   1.000
_cell.length_b   1.000
_cell.length_c   1.000
_cell.angle_alpha   90.00
_cell.angle_beta   90.00
_cell.angle_gamma   90.00
#
_symmetry.space_group_name_H-M   'P 1'
#
loop_
_entity.id
_entity.type
_entity.pdbx_description
1 polymer ?
#
loop_
_entity_poly.entity_id
_entity_poly.type
_entity_poly.pdbx_seq_one_letter_code
_entity_poly.pdbx_strand_id
1 'polypeptide(L)'
;MALHRNKSAFLVCFLCFHMAVSLDWFGANNVFKCHCDPGCNPDGTCLSSGKCARGWFGLKCQHQDLTVLENTMLSPNNNVLTDRDDSTCLSDTDQSITVTFNRTYIFTWLRLTVKDPRTLTLYHVLKKNNTKEINLKVLPFI
;
A
#
# COMPACT_ATOMS: atom_id res chain seq x y z
N MET A 1 16.95 62.64 -40.57
CA MET A 1 18.13 61.74 -40.69
C MET A 1 17.78 60.46 -39.96
N ALA A 2 17.75 59.36 -40.71
CA ALA A 2 17.56 58.00 -40.23
C ALA A 2 18.90 57.39 -39.75
N LEU A 3 18.81 56.13 -39.28
CA LEU A 3 19.85 55.21 -38.78
C LEU A 3 20.12 55.35 -37.27
N HIS A 4 20.19 54.30 -36.44
CA HIS A 4 20.41 52.88 -36.74
C HIS A 4 19.86 51.96 -35.63
N ARG A 5 19.67 50.72 -36.07
CA ARG A 5 19.00 49.53 -35.51
C ARG A 5 19.90 48.76 -34.53
N ASN A 6 19.28 47.80 -33.80
CA ASN A 6 19.83 46.54 -33.27
C ASN A 6 20.59 46.63 -31.91
N LYS A 7 20.36 45.78 -30.90
CA LYS A 7 20.23 44.31 -30.97
C LYS A 7 19.33 43.73 -29.87
N SER A 8 18.58 42.71 -30.27
CA SER A 8 17.85 41.74 -29.46
C SER A 8 18.59 41.30 -28.20
N ALA A 9 18.01 41.58 -27.02
CA ALA A 9 18.22 40.74 -25.86
C ALA A 9 17.27 39.55 -25.98
N PHE A 10 17.74 38.50 -26.64
CA PHE A 10 17.17 37.16 -26.54
C PHE A 10 17.33 36.74 -25.08
N LEU A 11 16.34 37.05 -24.24
CA LEU A 11 16.25 36.52 -22.88
C LEU A 11 15.83 35.06 -23.00
N VAL A 12 16.81 34.24 -23.34
CA VAL A 12 16.75 32.79 -23.40
C VAL A 12 16.44 32.32 -21.98
N CYS A 13 15.15 32.08 -21.70
CA CYS A 13 14.65 31.41 -20.51
C CYS A 13 15.08 29.93 -20.56
N PHE A 14 16.37 29.70 -20.40
CA PHE A 14 16.94 28.39 -20.16
C PHE A 14 17.32 28.35 -18.68
N LEU A 15 16.91 27.26 -18.01
CA LEU A 15 17.28 26.92 -16.63
C LEU A 15 16.44 27.61 -15.54
N CYS A 16 15.16 27.24 -15.47
CA CYS A 16 14.57 26.78 -14.21
C CYS A 16 13.28 25.98 -14.50
N PHE A 17 13.41 24.89 -15.25
CA PHE A 17 12.60 23.71 -14.90
C PHE A 17 13.15 23.21 -13.55
N HIS A 18 12.83 23.93 -12.48
CA HIS A 18 12.70 23.30 -11.18
C HIS A 18 11.56 22.31 -11.36
N MET A 19 11.89 21.09 -11.79
CA MET A 19 11.06 19.96 -11.44
C MET A 19 11.08 19.98 -9.92
N ALA A 20 10.04 20.55 -9.31
CA ALA A 20 9.72 20.29 -7.94
C ALA A 20 9.55 18.77 -7.89
N VAL A 21 10.64 18.07 -7.54
CA VAL A 21 10.56 16.67 -7.15
C VAL A 21 9.67 16.73 -5.93
N SER A 22 8.39 16.39 -6.13
CA SER A 22 7.48 16.25 -5.02
C SER A 22 8.12 15.21 -4.12
N LEU A 23 8.58 15.64 -2.92
CA LEU A 23 9.26 14.76 -1.96
C LEU A 23 8.41 13.50 -1.62
N ASP A 24 7.12 13.56 -1.94
CA ASP A 24 6.16 12.50 -1.69
C ASP A 24 5.94 11.56 -2.88
N TRP A 25 6.72 11.59 -3.97
CA TRP A 25 6.54 10.65 -5.09
C TRP A 25 7.88 10.12 -5.63
N PHE A 26 7.88 8.89 -6.14
CA PHE A 26 9.07 8.17 -6.61
C PHE A 26 8.80 7.32 -7.86
N GLY A 27 9.87 6.76 -8.42
CA GLY A 27 9.86 5.89 -9.60
C GLY A 27 9.87 6.65 -10.94
N ALA A 28 9.86 5.91 -12.05
CA ALA A 28 9.86 6.52 -13.38
C ALA A 28 8.63 7.44 -13.54
N ASN A 29 8.87 8.71 -13.85
CA ASN A 29 7.84 9.75 -13.99
C ASN A 29 7.02 10.07 -12.73
N ASN A 30 7.54 9.81 -11.52
CA ASN A 30 6.87 10.14 -10.23
C ASN A 30 5.46 9.54 -10.10
N VAL A 31 5.26 8.31 -10.56
CA VAL A 31 3.94 7.66 -10.57
C VAL A 31 3.58 6.96 -9.25
N PHE A 32 4.53 6.77 -8.34
CA PHE A 32 4.29 6.12 -7.05
C PHE A 32 4.36 7.14 -5.91
N LYS A 33 3.33 7.19 -5.08
CA LYS A 33 3.32 8.05 -3.90
C LYS A 33 4.09 7.41 -2.75
N CYS A 34 4.81 8.22 -2.01
CA CYS A 34 5.53 7.88 -0.80
C CYS A 34 4.56 7.62 0.35
N HIS A 35 4.73 6.47 1.01
CA HIS A 35 3.92 6.06 2.16
C HIS A 35 4.76 5.62 3.36
N CYS A 36 5.99 6.13 3.44
CA CYS A 36 6.87 5.96 4.58
C CYS A 36 6.62 7.05 5.63
N ASP A 37 6.87 6.73 6.90
CA ASP A 37 6.91 7.67 8.02
C ASP A 37 8.34 7.65 8.60
N PRO A 38 9.12 8.76 8.52
CA PRO A 38 8.67 10.13 8.21
C PRO A 38 8.69 10.52 6.72
N GLY A 39 9.23 9.68 5.83
CA GLY A 39 9.33 9.98 4.40
C GLY A 39 10.22 8.97 3.68
N CYS A 40 10.46 9.18 2.38
CA CYS A 40 11.27 8.29 1.55
C CYS A 40 12.29 9.05 0.70
N ASN A 41 13.35 8.34 0.31
CA ASN A 41 14.31 8.75 -0.70
C ASN A 41 13.66 8.83 -2.08
N PRO A 42 14.30 9.48 -3.07
CA PRO A 42 13.78 9.56 -4.45
C PRO A 42 13.55 8.20 -5.14
N ASP A 43 14.17 7.14 -4.64
CA ASP A 43 13.96 5.78 -5.13
C ASP A 43 12.76 5.07 -4.46
N GLY A 44 12.12 5.71 -3.46
CA GLY A 44 11.02 5.17 -2.66
C GLY A 44 11.44 4.44 -1.39
N THR A 45 12.73 4.28 -1.13
CA THR A 45 13.21 3.63 0.10
C THR A 45 12.93 4.54 1.30
N CYS A 46 12.31 4.02 2.36
CA CYS A 46 12.03 4.81 3.56
C CYS A 46 13.31 5.39 4.16
N LEU A 47 13.23 6.64 4.63
CA LEU A 47 14.36 7.33 5.25
C LEU A 47 14.73 6.67 6.58
N SER A 48 16.03 6.49 6.83
CA SER A 48 16.57 5.93 8.08
C SER A 48 15.96 4.56 8.43
N SER A 49 15.64 4.30 9.70
CA SER A 49 14.82 3.16 10.16
C SER A 49 13.32 3.39 9.99
N GLY A 50 12.93 4.26 9.05
CA GLY A 50 11.54 4.62 8.77
C GLY A 50 10.71 3.40 8.40
N LYS A 51 9.46 3.41 8.85
CA LYS A 51 8.50 2.33 8.64
C LYS A 51 7.39 2.78 7.71
N CYS A 52 6.59 1.85 7.23
CA CYS A 52 5.40 2.21 6.48
C CYS A 52 4.39 2.93 7.38
N ALA A 53 3.84 4.02 6.85
CA ALA A 53 2.71 4.71 7.46
C ALA A 53 1.56 3.72 7.68
N ARG A 54 0.69 4.04 8.66
CA ARG A 54 -0.51 3.25 8.92
C ARG A 54 -1.36 3.13 7.65
N GLY A 55 -1.81 1.91 7.34
CA GLY A 55 -2.48 1.58 6.08
C GLY A 55 -1.57 1.16 4.91
N TRP A 56 -0.25 1.14 5.07
CA TRP A 56 0.69 0.73 4.01
C TRP A 56 1.64 -0.38 4.45
N PHE A 57 2.08 -1.21 3.50
CA PHE A 57 3.03 -2.31 3.73
C PHE A 57 3.78 -2.69 2.44
N GLY A 58 4.68 -3.68 2.55
CA GLY A 58 5.46 -4.21 1.44
C GLY A 58 6.77 -3.46 1.21
N LEU A 59 7.51 -3.87 0.18
CA LEU A 59 8.71 -3.17 -0.25
C LEU A 59 8.35 -1.71 -0.55
N LYS A 60 9.15 -0.75 -0.05
CA LYS A 60 8.94 0.69 -0.28
C LYS A 60 7.52 1.20 0.06
N CYS A 61 6.79 0.48 0.91
CA CYS A 61 5.42 0.81 1.32
C CYS A 61 4.43 1.00 0.17
N GLN A 62 4.61 0.26 -0.91
CA GLN A 62 3.86 0.41 -2.16
C GLN A 62 2.47 -0.25 -2.15
N HIS A 63 2.13 -1.04 -1.12
CA HIS A 63 0.85 -1.75 -1.03
C HIS A 63 -0.04 -1.15 0.06
N GLN A 64 -1.27 -0.82 -0.31
CA GLN A 64 -2.28 -0.37 0.63
C GLN A 64 -2.92 -1.57 1.32
N ASP A 65 -2.96 -1.52 2.64
CA ASP A 65 -3.68 -2.47 3.48
C ASP A 65 -5.18 -2.14 3.44
N LEU A 66 -5.93 -2.96 2.71
CA LEU A 66 -7.37 -2.79 2.55
C LEU A 66 -8.14 -3.13 3.84
N THR A 67 -7.53 -3.85 4.79
CA THR A 67 -8.19 -4.30 6.02
C THR A 67 -8.43 -3.17 7.03
N VAL A 68 -7.65 -2.08 6.93
CA VAL A 68 -7.74 -0.92 7.83
C VAL A 68 -8.50 0.26 7.25
N LEU A 69 -9.16 0.08 6.09
CA LEU A 69 -10.03 1.10 5.51
C LEU A 69 -11.33 1.20 6.33
N GLU A 70 -11.87 2.42 6.47
CA GLU A 70 -13.03 2.71 7.33
C GLU A 70 -14.28 1.85 7.04
N ASN A 71 -14.39 1.32 5.82
CA ASN A 71 -15.54 0.52 5.39
C ASN A 71 -15.22 -0.97 5.20
N THR A 72 -14.13 -1.45 5.78
CA THR A 72 -13.80 -2.87 5.78
C THR A 72 -14.23 -3.49 7.10
N MET A 73 -14.99 -4.59 7.01
CA MET A 73 -15.44 -5.34 8.18
C MET A 73 -14.67 -6.64 8.30
N LEU A 74 -14.13 -6.89 9.49
CA LEU A 74 -13.43 -8.12 9.85
C LEU A 74 -14.29 -8.94 10.81
N SER A 75 -14.41 -10.23 10.54
CA SER A 75 -15.03 -11.22 11.45
C SER A 75 -14.05 -12.38 11.66
N PRO A 76 -13.61 -12.67 12.89
CA PRO A 76 -13.94 -11.95 14.13
C PRO A 76 -13.38 -10.52 14.13
N ASN A 77 -14.10 -9.58 14.76
CA ASN A 77 -13.62 -8.21 14.94
C ASN A 77 -12.53 -8.20 16.02
N ASN A 78 -11.28 -8.41 15.59
CA ASN A 78 -10.12 -8.50 16.47
C ASN A 78 -8.98 -7.63 15.92
N ASN A 79 -8.51 -6.69 16.75
CA ASN A 79 -7.44 -5.76 16.38
C ASN A 79 -6.12 -6.46 16.03
N VAL A 80 -5.88 -7.66 16.59
CA VAL A 80 -4.68 -8.47 16.29
C VAL A 80 -4.57 -8.82 14.81
N LEU A 81 -5.68 -8.88 14.07
CA LEU A 81 -5.66 -9.14 12.63
C LEU A 81 -5.03 -8.00 11.80
N THR A 82 -4.88 -6.81 12.39
CA THR A 82 -4.46 -5.58 11.68
C THR A 82 -3.46 -4.72 12.45
N ASP A 83 -2.89 -5.24 13.54
CA ASP A 83 -1.96 -4.51 14.42
C ASP A 83 -0.55 -4.37 13.84
N ARG A 84 -0.26 -5.11 12.75
CA ARG A 84 1.02 -5.13 12.01
C ARG A 84 2.18 -5.72 12.79
N ASP A 85 1.89 -6.53 13.80
CA ASP A 85 2.90 -7.26 14.54
C ASP A 85 2.80 -8.73 14.16
N ASP A 86 3.78 -9.24 13.40
CA ASP A 86 3.78 -10.65 13.00
C ASP A 86 3.99 -11.61 14.19
N SER A 87 4.33 -11.09 15.38
CA SER A 87 4.43 -11.88 16.61
C SER A 87 3.09 -12.03 17.35
N THR A 88 2.09 -11.20 17.02
CA THR A 88 0.73 -11.33 17.53
C THR A 88 -0.12 -12.10 16.52
N CYS A 89 -0.78 -13.16 16.97
CA CYS A 89 -1.62 -14.01 16.12
C CYS A 89 -2.85 -14.45 16.91
N LEU A 90 -3.94 -14.77 16.19
CA LEU A 90 -5.08 -15.46 16.79
C LEU A 90 -4.63 -16.84 17.28
N SER A 91 -5.15 -17.28 18.42
CA SER A 91 -4.90 -18.63 18.94
C SER A 91 -5.68 -19.69 18.15
N ASP A 92 -5.10 -20.91 18.06
CA ASP A 92 -5.47 -22.07 17.20
C ASP A 92 -6.89 -22.66 17.35
N THR A 93 -7.85 -21.93 17.92
CA THR A 93 -9.26 -22.36 17.88
C THR A 93 -9.80 -22.16 16.47
N ASP A 94 -10.54 -23.13 15.92
CA ASP A 94 -11.10 -23.17 14.56
C ASP A 94 -11.81 -21.85 14.14
N GLN A 95 -11.04 -20.86 13.70
CA GLN A 95 -11.53 -19.53 13.38
C GLN A 95 -11.50 -19.33 11.86
N SER A 96 -12.68 -19.12 11.28
CA SER A 96 -12.79 -18.57 9.94
C SER A 96 -12.58 -17.06 10.02
N ILE A 97 -11.65 -16.54 9.22
CA ILE A 97 -11.49 -15.09 9.05
C ILE A 97 -12.27 -14.69 7.80
N THR A 98 -13.25 -13.82 7.99
CA THR A 98 -14.03 -13.22 6.89
C THR A 98 -13.68 -11.75 6.79
N VAL A 99 -13.21 -11.34 5.61
CA VAL A 99 -13.02 -9.93 5.27
C VAL A 99 -14.12 -9.52 4.30
N THR A 100 -14.91 -8.51 4.68
CA THR A 100 -15.99 -7.98 3.86
C THR A 100 -15.67 -6.55 3.45
N PHE A 101 -15.69 -6.30 2.14
CA PHE A 101 -15.50 -4.98 1.57
C PHE A 101 -16.83 -4.40 1.09
N ASN A 102 -17.07 -3.11 1.34
CA ASN A 102 -18.27 -2.41 0.87
C ASN A 102 -18.25 -2.10 -0.64
N ARG A 103 -17.10 -2.25 -1.30
CA ARG A 103 -16.91 -2.04 -2.74
C ARG A 103 -15.95 -3.07 -3.31
N THR A 104 -15.92 -3.17 -4.64
CA THR A 104 -14.93 -4.02 -5.32
C THR A 104 -13.57 -3.33 -5.29
N TYR A 105 -12.56 -4.07 -4.83
CA TYR A 105 -11.16 -3.69 -4.93
C TYR A 105 -10.45 -4.63 -5.90
N ILE A 106 -9.55 -4.07 -6.70
CA ILE A 106 -8.57 -4.84 -7.46
C ILE A 106 -7.32 -4.86 -6.59
N PHE A 107 -6.89 -6.05 -6.18
CA PHE A 107 -5.65 -6.25 -5.46
C PHE A 107 -4.80 -7.26 -6.21
N THR A 108 -3.49 -7.06 -6.19
CA THR A 108 -2.51 -7.95 -6.83
C THR A 108 -1.74 -8.79 -5.80
N TRP A 109 -1.93 -8.51 -4.51
CA TRP A 109 -1.18 -9.13 -3.42
C TRP A 109 -2.10 -9.44 -2.23
N LEU A 110 -1.90 -10.62 -1.65
CA LEU A 110 -2.48 -11.03 -0.37
C LEU A 110 -1.32 -11.47 0.53
N ARG A 111 -1.29 -10.96 1.76
CA ARG A 111 -0.30 -11.36 2.76
C ARG A 111 -1.01 -12.09 3.88
N LEU A 112 -0.51 -13.28 4.22
CA LEU A 112 -0.99 -14.09 5.34
C LEU A 112 0.22 -14.46 6.20
N THR A 113 0.16 -14.16 7.49
CA THR A 113 1.15 -14.57 8.49
C THR A 113 0.55 -15.73 9.28
N VAL A 114 1.24 -16.87 9.30
CA VAL A 114 0.83 -18.07 10.05
C VAL A 114 2.03 -18.66 10.76
N LYS A 115 1.79 -19.27 11.92
CA LYS A 115 2.85 -19.91 12.73
C LYS A 115 3.44 -21.14 12.04
N ASP A 116 2.60 -21.95 11.40
CA ASP A 116 3.03 -23.08 10.57
C ASP A 116 2.38 -22.96 9.18
N PRO A 117 3.14 -22.74 8.10
CA PRO A 117 2.58 -22.60 6.76
C PRO A 117 1.88 -23.88 6.27
N ARG A 118 2.16 -25.05 6.87
CA ARG A 118 1.57 -26.32 6.46
C ARG A 118 0.11 -26.48 6.91
N THR A 119 -0.36 -25.70 7.89
CA THR A 119 -1.77 -25.70 8.34
C THR A 119 -2.68 -24.84 7.45
N LEU A 120 -2.09 -24.03 6.58
CA LEU A 120 -2.84 -23.10 5.74
C LEU A 120 -3.48 -23.85 4.56
N THR A 121 -4.80 -23.96 4.58
CA THR A 121 -5.56 -24.35 3.38
C THR A 121 -6.32 -23.14 2.84
N LEU A 122 -5.85 -22.60 1.71
CA LEU A 122 -6.50 -21.45 1.09
C LEU A 122 -7.66 -21.90 0.20
N TYR A 123 -8.89 -21.56 0.61
CA TYR A 123 -10.07 -21.68 -0.25
C TYR A 123 -10.48 -20.30 -0.75
N HIS A 124 -10.40 -20.06 -2.05
CA HIS A 124 -10.92 -18.83 -2.64
C HIS A 124 -12.40 -19.03 -2.99
N VAL A 125 -13.30 -18.51 -2.16
CA VAL A 125 -14.74 -18.53 -2.43
C VAL A 125 -15.20 -17.14 -2.87
N LEU A 126 -15.30 -16.93 -4.19
CA LEU A 126 -15.95 -15.74 -4.73
C LEU A 126 -17.48 -15.94 -4.68
N LYS A 127 -18.14 -15.43 -3.64
CA LYS A 127 -19.61 -15.38 -3.62
C LYS A 127 -20.12 -14.32 -4.62
N LYS A 128 -21.08 -14.73 -5.45
CA LYS A 128 -21.67 -13.92 -6.55
C LYS A 128 -22.85 -13.03 -6.10
N ASN A 129 -23.24 -13.03 -4.83
CA ASN A 129 -24.43 -12.31 -4.34
C ASN A 129 -24.07 -10.95 -3.71
N ASN A 130 -23.67 -9.95 -4.51
CA ASN A 130 -23.44 -8.54 -4.14
C ASN A 130 -22.51 -8.21 -2.94
N THR A 131 -22.16 -9.17 -2.08
CA THR A 131 -21.10 -9.15 -1.08
C THR A 131 -19.97 -10.05 -1.58
N LYS A 132 -18.81 -9.45 -1.78
CA LYS A 132 -17.58 -10.16 -2.15
C LYS A 132 -16.80 -10.44 -0.85
N GLU A 133 -16.87 -11.69 -0.41
CA GLU A 133 -16.21 -12.17 0.80
C GLU A 133 -14.92 -12.91 0.43
N ILE A 134 -13.86 -12.70 1.19
CA ILE A 134 -12.72 -13.62 1.22
C ILE A 134 -12.86 -14.42 2.51
N ASN A 135 -13.06 -15.74 2.37
CA ASN A 135 -13.19 -16.68 3.48
C ASN A 135 -11.87 -17.45 3.62
N LEU A 136 -11.16 -17.25 4.73
CA LEU A 136 -9.94 -17.99 5.05
C LEU A 136 -10.25 -18.98 6.16
N LYS A 137 -9.98 -20.26 5.93
CA LYS A 137 -10.12 -21.31 6.94
C LYS A 137 -8.75 -21.90 7.23
N VAL A 138 -8.27 -21.71 8.46
CA VAL A 138 -7.10 -22.44 8.98
C VAL A 138 -7.62 -23.76 9.53
N LEU A 139 -7.05 -24.88 9.09
CA LEU A 139 -7.43 -26.20 9.59
C LEU A 139 -6.33 -26.70 10.55
N PRO A 140 -6.69 -27.29 11.69
CA PRO A 140 -5.73 -28.00 12.52
C PRO A 140 -5.20 -29.22 11.74
N PHE A 141 -3.92 -29.56 11.96
CA PHE A 141 -3.38 -30.84 11.50
C PHE A 141 -4.16 -31.98 12.16
N ILE A 142 -4.71 -32.89 11.35
CA ILE A 142 -5.21 -34.20 11.78
C ILE A 142 -4.05 -35.18 11.78
#